data_AF-A0A7W7H572-F1
#
_entry.id   AF-A0A7W7H572-F1
#
_cell.length_a   1.000
_cell.length_b   1.000
_cell.length_c   1.000
_cell.angle_alpha   90.00
_cell.angle_beta   90.00
_cell.angle_gamma   90.00
#
_symmetry.space_group_name_H-M   'P 1'
#
loop_
_entity.id
_entity.type
_entity.pdbx_description
1 polymer ?
#
loop_
_entity_poly.entity_id
_entity_poly.type
_entity_poly.pdbx_seq_one_letter_code
_entity_poly.pdbx_strand_id
1 'polypeptide(L)'
;MPIQRLGFAVDSVQPEGDGWRLTGEPEHHPRHWPRPGDRFDRIRNDGDRILHDVDLVVVARSAEHAVVTGTGAELLNPDRYLVLTGEREIPEMPLPEPGAACLAALLGDPAPVPDDVDWHAVEQALGTPLPADYKEFVGTYGAAMIDDHLVICPPGKLVAEQEYLRPADDDDRPDGFEPGDRLIAWGSTPNGDVLAWLAKPGTPPESWPVVFTEEGPIWQTFPAGFTATVAGLLTGDLQSWHLSGWLGGPHSYR
;
A
#
# COMPACT_ATOMS: atom_id res chain seq x y z
N MET A 1 7.35 14.82 -10.66
CA MET A 1 7.63 13.38 -10.48
C MET A 1 7.70 13.11 -8.99
N PRO A 2 7.06 12.05 -8.47
CA PRO A 2 7.17 11.70 -7.07
C PRO A 2 8.64 11.36 -6.74
N ILE A 3 9.15 11.97 -5.68
CA ILE A 3 10.53 11.80 -5.20
C ILE A 3 10.49 10.90 -3.97
N GLN A 4 11.23 9.79 -4.01
CA GLN A 4 11.44 8.93 -2.85
C GLN A 4 12.75 9.31 -2.16
N ARG A 5 12.68 9.64 -0.88
CA ARG A 5 13.88 9.82 -0.05
C ARG A 5 14.48 8.47 0.36
N LEU A 6 15.78 8.35 0.17
CA LEU A 6 16.59 7.19 0.55
C LEU A 6 17.44 7.55 1.77
N GLY A 7 17.60 6.60 2.67
CA GLY A 7 18.49 6.69 3.83
C GLY A 7 19.28 5.40 3.97
N PHE A 8 20.60 5.50 3.96
CA PHE A 8 21.50 4.35 4.05
C PHE A 8 22.55 4.59 5.13
N ALA A 9 22.47 3.84 6.23
CA ALA A 9 23.47 3.85 7.28
C ALA A 9 24.67 3.00 6.84
N VAL A 10 25.85 3.60 6.83
CA VAL A 10 27.07 2.95 6.34
C VAL A 10 27.84 2.35 7.50
N ASP A 11 27.96 1.02 7.52
CA ASP A 11 28.74 0.29 8.52
C ASP A 11 30.20 0.10 8.09
N SER A 12 30.44 -0.10 6.79
CA SER A 12 31.81 -0.19 6.27
C SER A 12 31.92 0.30 4.83
N VAL A 13 33.10 0.81 4.50
CA VAL A 13 33.47 1.30 3.18
C VAL A 13 34.78 0.65 2.78
N GLN A 14 34.79 -0.04 1.65
CA GLN A 14 35.99 -0.71 1.12
C GLN A 14 36.16 -0.38 -0.36
N PRO A 15 37.38 -0.21 -0.88
CA PRO A 15 37.60 -0.05 -2.31
C PRO A 15 37.23 -1.34 -3.05
N GLU A 16 36.50 -1.23 -4.15
CA GLU A 16 36.12 -2.37 -5.01
C GLU A 16 36.14 -1.96 -6.49
N GLY A 17 37.10 -2.51 -7.24
CA GLY A 17 37.30 -2.14 -8.65
C GLY A 17 37.58 -0.64 -8.81
N ASP A 18 36.83 0.01 -9.71
CA ASP A 18 36.88 1.47 -9.93
C ASP A 18 35.93 2.26 -9.00
N GLY A 19 35.37 1.61 -7.97
CA GLY A 19 34.41 2.19 -7.05
C GLY A 19 34.62 1.75 -5.61
N TRP A 20 33.55 1.82 -4.84
CA TRP A 20 33.54 1.56 -3.41
C TRP A 20 32.39 0.62 -3.04
N ARG A 21 32.71 -0.41 -2.26
CA ARG A 21 31.74 -1.26 -1.58
C ARG A 21 31.29 -0.61 -0.30
N LEU A 22 29.98 -0.39 -0.18
CA LEU A 22 29.34 0.03 1.05
C LEU A 22 28.55 -1.15 1.63
N THR A 23 28.78 -1.46 2.90
CA THR A 23 27.93 -2.38 3.68
C THR A 23 27.18 -1.58 4.74
N GLY A 24 25.97 -2.01 5.09
CA GLY A 24 25.17 -1.31 6.08
C GLY A 24 23.71 -1.70 6.03
N GLU A 25 22.84 -0.87 6.60
CA GLU A 25 21.41 -1.10 6.67
C GLU A 25 20.62 0.13 6.16
N PRO A 26 19.46 -0.06 5.52
CA PRO A 26 18.60 1.06 5.15
C PRO A 26 17.89 1.60 6.39
N GLU A 27 17.86 2.93 6.56
CA GLU A 27 17.32 3.54 7.79
C GLU A 27 15.81 3.35 7.98
N HIS A 28 15.06 3.21 6.88
CA HIS A 28 13.60 3.22 6.92
C HIS A 28 12.97 1.85 6.69
N HIS A 29 13.48 1.06 5.73
CA HIS A 29 12.93 -0.27 5.39
C HIS A 29 13.87 -1.04 4.45
N PRO A 30 13.99 -2.38 4.55
CA PRO A 30 14.80 -3.22 3.65
C PRO A 30 14.54 -3.04 2.14
N ARG A 31 13.34 -2.59 1.76
CA ARG A 31 12.96 -2.31 0.35
C ARG A 31 13.54 -1.01 -0.21
N HIS A 32 14.01 -0.13 0.66
CA HIS A 32 14.72 1.10 0.31
C HIS A 32 16.22 0.87 0.13
N TRP A 33 16.62 -0.40 0.02
CA TRP A 33 17.97 -0.77 -0.34
C TRP A 33 18.41 -0.07 -1.63
N PRO A 34 19.63 0.48 -1.68
CA PRO A 34 20.13 1.19 -2.84
C PRO A 34 20.07 0.33 -4.11
N ARG A 35 19.64 0.93 -5.22
CA ARG A 35 19.48 0.32 -6.55
C ARG A 35 20.46 0.95 -7.52
N PRO A 36 20.96 0.20 -8.52
CA PRO A 36 21.75 0.79 -9.59
C PRO A 36 21.06 2.02 -10.19
N GLY A 37 21.77 3.15 -10.23
CA GLY A 37 21.27 4.44 -10.67
C GLY A 37 20.87 5.42 -9.55
N ASP A 38 20.67 4.94 -8.32
CA ASP A 38 20.37 5.81 -7.18
C ASP A 38 21.57 6.72 -6.87
N ARG A 39 21.27 7.96 -6.50
CA ARG A 39 22.26 8.96 -6.11
C ARG A 39 22.17 9.29 -4.63
N PHE A 40 23.32 9.37 -3.99
CA PHE A 40 23.49 9.83 -2.62
C PHE A 40 24.32 11.09 -2.61
N ASP A 41 23.71 12.17 -2.13
CA ASP A 41 24.33 13.47 -2.05
C ASP A 41 24.37 13.92 -0.60
N ARG A 42 25.56 14.31 -0.13
CA ARG A 42 25.69 14.94 1.18
C ARG A 42 25.75 16.44 1.02
N ILE A 43 24.66 17.09 1.41
CA ILE A 43 24.55 18.55 1.42
C ILE A 43 25.04 19.08 2.77
N ARG A 44 26.12 19.88 2.77
CA ARG A 44 26.58 20.64 3.93
C ARG A 44 26.36 22.12 3.71
N ASN A 45 25.85 22.81 4.73
CA ASN A 45 25.71 24.25 4.71
C ASN A 45 26.96 24.90 5.31
N ASP A 46 27.68 25.70 4.52
CA ASP A 46 28.86 26.48 4.95
C ASP A 46 28.60 27.97 4.72
N GLY A 47 27.87 28.59 5.66
CA GLY A 47 27.42 29.97 5.53
C GLY A 47 26.36 30.13 4.44
N ASP A 48 26.66 30.93 3.41
CA ASP A 48 25.77 31.19 2.25
C ASP A 48 25.95 30.19 1.10
N ARG A 49 26.73 29.11 1.30
CA ARG A 49 27.01 28.11 0.26
C ARG A 49 26.55 26.71 0.68
N ILE A 50 25.84 26.08 -0.25
CA ILE A 50 25.53 24.65 -0.22
C ILE A 50 26.71 23.92 -0.86
N LEU A 51 27.41 23.09 -0.09
CA LEU A 51 28.50 22.24 -0.57
C LEU A 51 27.98 20.80 -0.72
N HIS A 52 28.20 20.21 -1.89
CA HIS A 52 28.02 18.78 -2.14
C HIS A 52 29.35 18.08 -1.87
N ASP A 53 29.50 17.53 -0.67
CA ASP A 53 30.76 16.87 -0.27
C ASP A 53 30.85 15.43 -0.79
N VAL A 54 29.73 14.85 -1.20
CA VAL A 54 29.60 13.47 -1.67
C VAL A 54 28.61 13.47 -2.84
N ASP A 55 29.00 12.82 -3.94
CA ASP A 55 28.15 12.52 -5.10
C ASP A 55 28.46 11.07 -5.50
N LEU A 56 27.59 10.15 -5.06
CA LEU A 56 27.79 8.73 -5.25
C LEU A 56 26.59 8.11 -5.97
N VAL A 57 26.88 7.37 -7.02
CA VAL A 57 25.90 6.63 -7.80
C VAL A 57 26.09 5.15 -7.55
N VAL A 58 25.01 4.44 -7.22
CA VAL A 58 25.04 2.98 -7.12
C VAL A 58 25.19 2.38 -8.50
N VAL A 59 26.15 1.48 -8.68
CA VAL A 59 26.40 0.78 -9.95
C VAL A 59 26.03 -0.71 -9.88
N ALA A 60 26.10 -1.31 -8.69
CA ALA A 60 25.70 -2.69 -8.47
C ALA A 60 25.21 -2.88 -7.03
N ARG A 61 24.48 -3.98 -6.79
CA ARG A 61 23.99 -4.35 -5.45
C ARG A 61 23.96 -5.86 -5.24
N SER A 62 24.04 -6.26 -3.99
CA SER A 62 23.64 -7.57 -3.48
C SER A 62 22.64 -7.40 -2.32
N ALA A 63 22.29 -8.50 -1.65
CA ALA A 63 21.48 -8.48 -0.44
C ALA A 63 22.19 -7.83 0.77
N GLU A 64 23.51 -7.72 0.75
CA GLU A 64 24.32 -7.31 1.92
C GLU A 64 25.19 -6.07 1.67
N HIS A 65 25.43 -5.71 0.41
CA HIS A 65 26.26 -4.56 0.06
C HIS A 65 25.80 -3.87 -1.23
N ALA A 66 26.13 -2.59 -1.36
CA ALA A 66 26.00 -1.81 -2.58
C ALA A 66 27.40 -1.41 -3.09
N VAL A 67 27.60 -1.41 -4.39
CA VAL A 67 28.80 -0.87 -5.03
C VAL A 67 28.43 0.48 -5.60
N VAL A 68 29.18 1.52 -5.22
CA VAL A 68 28.98 2.89 -5.64
C VAL A 68 30.21 3.43 -6.37
N THR A 69 29.99 4.38 -7.26
CA THR A 69 31.04 5.14 -7.96
C THR A 69 30.74 6.62 -7.86
N GLY A 70 31.77 7.47 -7.90
CA GLY A 70 31.60 8.92 -7.81
C GLY A 70 32.68 9.54 -6.93
N THR A 71 32.36 10.68 -6.33
CA THR A 71 33.31 11.48 -5.54
C THR A 71 32.90 11.57 -4.07
N GLY A 72 33.87 11.57 -3.16
CA GLY A 72 33.63 11.77 -1.73
C GLY A 72 33.35 10.50 -0.92
N ALA A 73 33.46 9.30 -1.53
CA ALA A 73 33.36 8.03 -0.79
C ALA A 73 34.49 7.87 0.25
N GLU A 74 35.67 8.44 -0.01
CA GLU A 74 36.80 8.51 0.90
C GLU A 74 36.56 9.41 2.13
N LEU A 75 35.55 10.29 2.05
CA LEU A 75 35.13 11.15 3.15
C LEU A 75 34.10 10.47 4.06
N LEU A 76 33.65 9.27 3.70
CA LEU A 76 32.76 8.46 4.50
C LEU A 76 33.55 7.82 5.65
N ASN A 77 33.21 8.19 6.88
CA ASN A 77 33.82 7.62 8.08
C ASN A 77 32.76 6.84 8.88
N PRO A 78 32.78 5.50 8.86
CA PRO A 78 31.80 4.68 9.58
C PRO A 78 31.91 4.80 11.11
N ASP A 79 33.06 5.22 11.66
CA ASP A 79 33.22 5.45 13.12
C ASP A 79 32.46 6.69 13.61
N ARG A 80 31.93 7.51 12.70
CA ARG A 80 31.00 8.60 12.98
C ARG A 80 29.71 8.29 12.24
N TYR A 81 28.69 7.82 12.96
CA TYR A 81 27.35 7.50 12.45
C TYR A 81 27.03 8.26 11.15
N LEU A 82 27.12 7.56 10.03
CA LEU A 82 27.10 8.16 8.71
C LEU A 82 25.89 7.66 7.94
N VAL A 83 24.96 8.58 7.74
CA VAL A 83 23.76 8.36 6.95
C VAL A 83 23.94 9.05 5.61
N LEU A 84 23.84 8.26 4.54
CA LEU A 84 23.72 8.79 3.19
C LEU A 84 22.25 9.04 2.89
N THR A 85 21.92 10.29 2.60
CA THR A 85 20.59 10.68 2.12
C THR A 85 20.61 10.82 0.60
N GLY A 86 19.63 10.23 -0.05
CA GLY A 86 19.51 10.26 -1.51
C GLY A 86 18.07 10.53 -1.94
N GLU A 87 17.89 10.85 -3.22
CA GLU A 87 16.58 11.01 -3.83
C GLU A 87 16.50 10.15 -5.08
N ARG A 88 15.38 9.43 -5.22
CA ARG A 88 15.06 8.64 -6.41
C ARG A 88 13.83 9.22 -7.07
N GLU A 89 13.94 9.56 -8.35
CA GLU A 89 12.79 9.77 -9.20
C GLU A 89 12.11 8.42 -9.44
N ILE A 90 10.89 8.26 -8.93
CA ILE A 90 10.08 7.10 -9.28
C ILE A 90 9.45 7.43 -10.63
N PRO A 91 9.77 6.71 -11.73
CA PRO A 91 9.00 6.85 -12.95
C PRO A 91 7.56 6.49 -12.61
N GLU A 92 6.61 7.39 -12.92
CA GLU A 92 5.20 7.03 -12.94
C GLU A 92 5.05 5.87 -13.95
N MET A 93 5.13 4.64 -13.46
CA MET A 93 4.44 3.55 -14.13
C MET A 93 2.97 3.91 -14.00
N PRO A 94 2.26 4.21 -15.10
CA PRO A 94 0.81 4.25 -14.99
C PRO A 94 0.42 2.86 -14.51
N LEU A 95 -0.06 2.77 -13.28
CA LEU A 95 -0.73 1.58 -12.82
C LEU A 95 -1.82 1.29 -13.87
N PRO A 96 -2.05 0.02 -14.22
CA PRO A 96 -3.22 -0.32 -15.02
C PRO A 96 -4.44 0.35 -14.38
N GLU A 97 -5.39 0.79 -15.21
CA GLU A 97 -6.68 1.31 -14.71
C GLU A 97 -7.15 0.48 -13.52
N PRO A 98 -7.63 1.11 -12.43
CA PRO A 98 -7.97 0.41 -11.19
C PRO A 98 -8.85 -0.80 -11.48
N GLY A 99 -8.31 -1.98 -11.17
CA GLY A 99 -8.88 -3.28 -11.56
C GLY A 99 -7.92 -4.43 -11.21
N ALA A 100 -8.31 -5.67 -11.52
CA ALA A 100 -7.57 -6.86 -11.12
C ALA A 100 -6.11 -6.88 -11.64
N ALA A 101 -5.86 -6.33 -12.83
CA ALA A 101 -4.50 -6.20 -13.37
C ALA A 101 -3.60 -5.26 -12.55
N CYS A 102 -4.16 -4.20 -11.97
CA CYS A 102 -3.44 -3.30 -11.06
C CYS A 102 -3.07 -4.02 -9.76
N LEU A 103 -4.03 -4.76 -9.19
CA LEU A 103 -3.76 -5.56 -7.99
C LEU A 103 -2.74 -6.68 -8.25
N ALA A 104 -2.73 -7.31 -9.43
CA ALA A 104 -1.71 -8.29 -9.78
C ALA A 104 -0.30 -7.69 -9.88
N ALA A 105 -0.17 -6.48 -10.40
CA ALA A 105 1.10 -5.77 -10.39
C ALA A 105 1.57 -5.41 -8.97
N LEU A 106 0.64 -5.22 -8.03
CA LEU A 106 0.92 -4.81 -6.65
C LEU A 106 1.16 -5.99 -5.69
N LEU A 107 0.39 -7.07 -5.84
CA LEU A 107 0.36 -8.25 -4.96
C LEU A 107 1.20 -9.42 -5.49
N GLY A 108 1.59 -9.38 -6.76
CA GLY A 108 2.29 -10.48 -7.42
C GLY A 108 1.36 -11.60 -7.89
N ASP A 109 1.98 -12.67 -8.41
CA ASP A 109 1.27 -13.83 -8.91
C ASP A 109 0.55 -14.56 -7.76
N PRO A 110 -0.75 -14.86 -7.89
CA PRO A 110 -1.50 -15.55 -6.86
C PRO A 110 -0.95 -16.96 -6.65
N ALA A 111 -0.92 -17.41 -5.39
CA ALA A 111 -0.80 -18.83 -5.11
C ALA A 111 -2.05 -19.57 -5.64
N PRO A 112 -1.96 -20.87 -6.00
CA PRO A 112 -3.12 -21.62 -6.46
C PRO A 112 -4.24 -21.60 -5.39
N VAL A 113 -5.36 -20.96 -5.71
CA VAL A 113 -6.51 -20.84 -4.81
C VAL A 113 -7.36 -22.11 -4.88
N PRO A 114 -7.85 -22.68 -3.77
CA PRO A 114 -8.80 -23.77 -3.81
C PRO A 114 -10.23 -23.28 -4.05
N ASP A 115 -10.95 -24.09 -4.82
CA ASP A 115 -12.41 -24.12 -5.07
C ASP A 115 -13.01 -23.02 -5.97
N ASP A 116 -13.83 -23.48 -6.92
CA ASP A 116 -14.71 -22.65 -7.75
C ASP A 116 -15.83 -22.10 -6.85
N VAL A 117 -15.85 -20.79 -6.63
CA VAL A 117 -16.86 -20.15 -5.76
C VAL A 117 -18.21 -20.15 -6.48
N ASP A 118 -19.23 -20.76 -5.86
CA ASP A 118 -20.62 -20.64 -6.32
C ASP A 118 -21.17 -19.24 -5.99
N TRP A 119 -20.89 -18.28 -6.87
CA TRP A 119 -21.34 -16.90 -6.75
C TRP A 119 -22.86 -16.76 -6.73
N HIS A 120 -23.58 -17.66 -7.42
CA HIS A 120 -25.03 -17.64 -7.42
C HIS A 120 -25.58 -17.94 -6.02
N ALA A 121 -25.05 -18.97 -5.35
CA ALA A 121 -25.43 -19.29 -3.98
C ALA A 121 -25.11 -18.15 -3.00
N VAL A 122 -23.95 -17.50 -3.15
CA VAL A 122 -23.53 -16.35 -2.31
C VAL A 122 -24.49 -15.17 -2.49
N GLU A 123 -24.77 -14.76 -3.72
CA GLU A 123 -25.66 -13.63 -4.02
C GLU A 123 -27.12 -13.92 -3.61
N GLN A 124 -27.58 -15.17 -3.76
CA GLN A 124 -28.90 -15.60 -3.28
C GLN A 124 -29.00 -15.51 -1.75
N ALA A 125 -27.99 -15.98 -1.02
CA ALA A 125 -27.96 -15.89 0.44
C ALA A 125 -27.89 -14.43 0.93
N LEU A 126 -27.15 -13.58 0.22
CA LEU A 126 -27.02 -12.16 0.53
C LEU A 126 -28.27 -11.34 0.13
N GLY A 127 -29.05 -11.85 -0.82
CA GLY A 127 -30.25 -11.22 -1.39
C GLY A 127 -29.94 -10.06 -2.34
N THR A 128 -28.69 -9.96 -2.83
CA THR A 128 -28.25 -8.88 -3.73
C THR A 128 -27.04 -9.35 -4.55
N PRO A 129 -26.90 -8.92 -5.83
CA PRO A 129 -25.69 -9.20 -6.60
C PRO A 129 -24.46 -8.50 -6.00
N LEU A 130 -23.26 -9.02 -6.26
CA LEU A 130 -22.00 -8.44 -5.79
C LEU A 130 -21.24 -7.75 -6.92
N PRO A 131 -20.41 -6.72 -6.61
CA PRO A 131 -19.55 -6.08 -7.60
C PRO A 131 -18.67 -7.09 -8.34
N ALA A 132 -18.56 -6.93 -9.67
CA ALA A 132 -17.78 -7.84 -10.51
C ALA A 132 -16.28 -7.85 -10.15
N ASP A 133 -15.74 -6.70 -9.75
CA ASP A 133 -14.33 -6.53 -9.42
C ASP A 133 -13.92 -7.30 -8.15
N TYR A 134 -14.80 -7.36 -7.15
CA TYR A 134 -14.62 -8.23 -5.98
C TYR A 134 -14.63 -9.71 -6.34
N LYS A 135 -15.56 -10.15 -7.21
CA LYS A 135 -15.65 -11.55 -7.65
C LYS A 135 -14.39 -11.98 -8.41
N GLU A 136 -13.87 -11.10 -9.26
CA GLU A 136 -12.62 -11.32 -9.98
C GLU A 136 -11.42 -11.38 -9.02
N PHE A 137 -11.34 -10.46 -8.06
CA PHE A 137 -10.28 -10.47 -7.05
C PHE A 137 -10.28 -11.76 -6.23
N VAL A 138 -11.42 -12.15 -5.65
CA VAL A 138 -11.54 -13.38 -4.84
C VAL A 138 -11.36 -14.63 -5.70
N GLY A 139 -11.80 -14.62 -6.96
CA GLY A 139 -11.53 -15.73 -7.88
C GLY A 139 -10.03 -15.90 -8.19
N THR A 140 -9.25 -14.82 -8.08
CA THR A 140 -7.81 -14.81 -8.38
C THR A 140 -6.95 -15.05 -7.13
N TYR A 141 -7.27 -14.39 -6.01
CA TYR A 141 -6.47 -14.36 -4.78
C TYR A 141 -7.11 -15.11 -3.61
N GLY A 142 -8.40 -15.47 -3.73
CA GLY A 142 -9.18 -16.02 -2.62
C GLY A 142 -9.49 -14.99 -1.54
N ALA A 143 -9.98 -15.50 -0.41
CA ALA A 143 -9.95 -14.74 0.83
C ALA A 143 -8.49 -14.60 1.26
N ALA A 144 -8.05 -13.37 1.52
CA ALA A 144 -6.65 -13.06 1.71
C ALA A 144 -6.46 -12.13 2.90
N MET A 145 -5.32 -12.30 3.59
CA MET A 145 -4.74 -11.23 4.40
C MET A 145 -3.68 -10.55 3.53
N ILE A 146 -3.80 -9.24 3.35
CA ILE A 146 -2.82 -8.43 2.62
C ILE A 146 -2.00 -7.65 3.66
N ASP A 147 -0.68 -7.86 3.65
CA ASP A 147 0.31 -7.15 4.49
C ASP A 147 0.07 -7.22 6.00
N ASP A 148 -0.49 -8.32 6.49
CA ASP A 148 -0.90 -8.50 7.89
C ASP A 148 -1.88 -7.43 8.40
N HIS A 149 -2.54 -6.69 7.50
CA HIS A 149 -3.32 -5.51 7.86
C HIS A 149 -4.72 -5.47 7.24
N LEU A 150 -4.88 -5.86 5.97
CA LEU A 150 -6.19 -5.90 5.32
C LEU A 150 -6.67 -7.34 5.20
N VAL A 151 -7.70 -7.68 5.97
CA VAL A 151 -8.39 -8.97 5.88
C VAL A 151 -9.49 -8.84 4.84
N ILE A 152 -9.43 -9.63 3.78
CA ILE A 152 -10.52 -9.80 2.82
C ILE A 152 -11.34 -11.01 3.25
N CYS A 153 -12.62 -10.79 3.55
CA CYS A 153 -13.52 -11.83 4.01
C CYS A 153 -13.78 -12.85 2.90
N PRO A 154 -13.84 -14.16 3.23
CA PRO A 154 -14.31 -15.15 2.28
C PRO A 154 -15.76 -14.88 1.88
N PRO A 155 -16.15 -15.21 0.64
CA PRO A 155 -17.45 -14.82 0.09
C PRO A 155 -18.62 -15.40 0.90
N GLY A 156 -18.47 -16.63 1.42
CA GLY A 156 -19.48 -17.25 2.29
C GLY A 156 -19.60 -16.65 3.70
N LYS A 157 -18.73 -15.70 4.07
CA LYS A 157 -18.80 -14.93 5.32
C LYS A 157 -19.08 -13.45 5.09
N LEU A 158 -19.46 -13.04 3.88
CA LEU A 158 -20.01 -11.71 3.67
C LEU A 158 -21.27 -11.58 4.53
N VAL A 159 -21.28 -10.60 5.42
CA VAL A 159 -22.43 -10.35 6.29
C VAL A 159 -23.01 -9.01 5.91
N ALA A 160 -24.25 -9.04 5.44
CA ALA A 160 -25.07 -7.84 5.34
C ALA A 160 -25.73 -7.58 6.69
N GLU A 161 -25.75 -6.32 7.13
CA GLU A 161 -26.52 -5.88 8.28
C GLU A 161 -26.12 -6.51 9.63
N GLN A 162 -24.81 -6.60 9.92
CA GLN A 162 -24.40 -6.88 11.30
C GLN A 162 -25.06 -5.88 12.25
N GLU A 163 -25.51 -6.35 13.41
CA GLU A 163 -26.16 -5.50 14.40
C GLU A 163 -25.29 -4.29 14.79
N TYR A 164 -23.98 -4.48 14.85
CA TYR A 164 -22.98 -3.43 15.12
C TYR A 164 -22.72 -2.49 13.93
N LEU A 165 -23.09 -2.89 12.71
CA LEU A 165 -22.99 -2.04 11.52
C LEU A 165 -24.29 -1.32 11.21
N ARG A 166 -25.39 -1.64 11.91
CA ARG A 166 -26.65 -0.92 11.73
C ARG A 166 -26.52 0.42 12.47
N PRO A 167 -26.59 1.56 11.76
CA PRO A 167 -26.65 2.86 12.40
C PRO A 167 -27.76 2.88 13.45
N ALA A 168 -27.43 3.20 14.69
CA ALA A 168 -28.40 3.20 15.78
C ALA A 168 -29.47 4.30 15.57
N ASP A 169 -29.03 5.47 15.10
CA ASP A 169 -29.85 6.66 14.83
C ASP A 169 -29.40 7.36 13.54
N ASP A 170 -30.10 8.43 13.11
CA ASP A 170 -29.79 9.18 11.89
C ASP A 170 -28.36 9.77 11.89
N ASP A 171 -27.84 10.17 13.05
CA ASP A 171 -26.50 10.75 13.22
C ASP A 171 -25.36 9.70 13.17
N ASP A 172 -25.69 8.41 13.17
CA ASP A 172 -24.75 7.28 13.16
C ASP A 172 -24.61 6.66 11.75
N ARG A 173 -25.03 7.40 10.72
CA ARG A 173 -25.09 6.91 9.35
C ARG A 173 -23.89 7.38 8.53
N PRO A 174 -23.40 6.54 7.59
CA PRO A 174 -22.51 7.02 6.54
C PRO A 174 -23.18 8.15 5.74
N ASP A 175 -22.36 9.07 5.22
CA ASP A 175 -22.84 10.13 4.35
C ASP A 175 -23.62 9.56 3.15
N GLY A 176 -24.84 10.06 2.96
CA GLY A 176 -25.72 9.65 1.87
C GLY A 176 -26.39 8.28 2.07
N PHE A 177 -26.38 7.72 3.28
CA PHE A 177 -27.17 6.53 3.61
C PHE A 177 -28.67 6.87 3.67
N GLU A 178 -29.46 6.13 2.89
CA GLU A 178 -30.92 6.30 2.82
C GLU A 178 -31.67 5.08 3.39
N PRO A 179 -32.93 5.23 3.83
CA PRO A 179 -33.74 4.09 4.25
C PRO A 179 -33.84 3.00 3.17
N GLY A 180 -33.40 1.79 3.51
CA GLY A 180 -33.35 0.64 2.61
C GLY A 180 -31.95 0.33 2.08
N ASP A 181 -30.99 1.24 2.24
CA ASP A 181 -29.58 0.95 1.99
C ASP A 181 -29.06 -0.11 2.97
N ARG A 182 -28.05 -0.86 2.54
CA ARG A 182 -27.45 -1.95 3.32
C ARG A 182 -25.95 -1.79 3.37
N LEU A 183 -25.37 -2.08 4.52
CA LEU A 183 -23.93 -2.23 4.68
C LEU A 183 -23.55 -3.70 4.55
N ILE A 184 -22.65 -3.98 3.62
CA ILE A 184 -22.16 -5.34 3.33
C ILE A 184 -20.67 -5.35 3.63
N ALA A 185 -20.30 -5.95 4.76
CA ALA A 185 -18.90 -6.05 5.17
C ALA A 185 -18.16 -7.06 4.29
N TRP A 186 -17.07 -6.61 3.68
CA TRP A 186 -16.21 -7.41 2.80
C TRP A 186 -14.80 -7.55 3.31
N GLY A 187 -14.40 -6.74 4.30
CA GLY A 187 -13.10 -6.85 4.92
C GLY A 187 -13.06 -6.25 6.30
N SER A 188 -11.94 -6.48 6.96
CA SER A 188 -11.64 -5.87 8.25
C SER A 188 -10.14 -5.58 8.39
N THR A 189 -9.77 -4.85 9.43
CA THR A 189 -8.37 -4.81 9.91
C THR A 189 -8.24 -5.53 11.24
N PRO A 190 -7.01 -5.91 11.66
CA PRO A 190 -6.76 -6.42 13.00
C PRO A 190 -7.12 -5.44 14.13
N ASN A 191 -7.25 -4.15 13.84
CA ASN A 191 -7.57 -3.11 14.82
C ASN A 191 -9.07 -2.97 15.07
N GLY A 192 -9.90 -3.72 14.35
CA GLY A 192 -11.36 -3.68 14.50
C GLY A 192 -12.07 -2.93 13.38
N ASP A 193 -11.34 -2.28 12.47
CA ASP A 193 -11.98 -1.57 11.35
C ASP A 193 -12.79 -2.53 10.50
N VAL A 194 -13.97 -2.09 10.09
CA VAL A 194 -14.83 -2.76 9.13
C VAL A 194 -14.80 -2.01 7.80
N LEU A 195 -14.57 -2.77 6.74
CA LEU A 195 -14.59 -2.31 5.36
C LEU A 195 -15.85 -2.87 4.69
N ALA A 196 -16.73 -1.99 4.24
CA ALA A 196 -18.03 -2.38 3.71
C ALA A 196 -18.37 -1.66 2.40
N TRP A 197 -19.31 -2.23 1.63
CA TRP A 197 -20.02 -1.48 0.59
C TRP A 197 -21.27 -0.85 1.19
N LEU A 198 -21.57 0.38 0.77
CA LEU A 198 -22.89 0.96 0.93
C LEU A 198 -23.75 0.54 -0.27
N ALA A 199 -24.38 -0.63 -0.12
CA ALA A 199 -25.24 -1.19 -1.15
C ALA A 199 -26.57 -0.43 -1.21
N LYS A 200 -26.82 0.18 -2.36
CA LYS A 200 -28.03 0.95 -2.64
C LYS A 200 -28.97 0.13 -3.52
N PRO A 201 -30.13 -0.33 -3.01
CA PRO A 201 -31.07 -1.08 -3.82
C PRO A 201 -31.47 -0.33 -5.09
N GLY A 202 -31.49 -1.04 -6.21
CA GLY A 202 -31.86 -0.45 -7.51
C GLY A 202 -30.73 0.28 -8.24
N THR A 203 -29.52 0.35 -7.65
CA THR A 203 -28.32 0.78 -8.38
C THR A 203 -27.44 -0.42 -8.73
N PRO A 204 -26.64 -0.33 -9.82
CA PRO A 204 -25.66 -1.36 -10.15
C PRO A 204 -24.64 -1.53 -9.01
N PRO A 205 -24.28 -2.78 -8.63
CA PRO A 205 -23.26 -3.05 -7.61
C PRO A 205 -21.93 -2.33 -7.83
N GLU A 206 -21.55 -2.14 -9.09
CA GLU A 206 -20.33 -1.48 -9.52
C GLU A 206 -20.29 0.02 -9.15
N SER A 207 -21.45 0.60 -8.80
CA SER A 207 -21.58 2.00 -8.39
C SER A 207 -21.67 2.17 -6.88
N TRP A 208 -21.62 1.09 -6.10
CA TRP A 208 -21.68 1.19 -4.64
C TRP A 208 -20.38 1.75 -4.09
N PRO A 209 -20.44 2.84 -3.29
CA PRO A 209 -19.24 3.36 -2.65
C PRO A 209 -18.78 2.42 -1.54
N VAL A 210 -17.48 2.46 -1.28
CA VAL A 210 -16.87 1.79 -0.13
C VAL A 210 -16.93 2.70 1.08
N VAL A 211 -17.22 2.14 2.25
CA VAL A 211 -17.24 2.84 3.54
C VAL A 211 -16.42 2.10 4.58
N PHE A 212 -15.66 2.85 5.40
CA PHE A 212 -14.91 2.31 6.53
C PHE A 212 -15.44 2.86 7.85
N THR A 213 -15.32 2.06 8.91
CA THR A 213 -15.58 2.47 10.30
C THR A 213 -14.75 1.62 11.26
N GLU A 214 -14.37 2.15 12.41
CA GLU A 214 -13.66 1.41 13.46
C GLU A 214 -14.66 0.68 14.37
N GLU A 215 -15.63 1.40 14.96
CA GLU A 215 -16.77 0.85 15.73
C GLU A 215 -17.96 1.85 15.79
N GLY A 216 -18.25 2.57 14.68
CA GLY A 216 -19.25 3.65 14.66
C GLY A 216 -18.93 4.84 15.61
N PRO A 217 -19.64 5.98 15.54
CA PRO A 217 -20.46 6.48 14.45
C PRO A 217 -19.66 7.20 13.36
N ILE A 218 -18.34 7.02 13.35
CA ILE A 218 -17.49 7.74 12.42
C ILE A 218 -17.26 6.87 11.19
N TRP A 219 -17.72 7.42 10.06
CA TRP A 219 -17.69 6.77 8.76
C TRP A 219 -16.78 7.54 7.81
N GLN A 220 -16.02 6.80 7.01
CA GLN A 220 -15.31 7.38 5.88
C GLN A 220 -15.81 6.75 4.60
N THR A 221 -16.39 7.58 3.72
CA THR A 221 -16.91 7.15 2.43
C THR A 221 -15.91 7.44 1.32
N PHE A 222 -15.71 6.45 0.45
CA PHE A 222 -14.91 6.55 -0.76
C PHE A 222 -15.81 6.31 -1.98
N PRO A 223 -15.90 7.27 -2.92
CA PRO A 223 -16.70 7.14 -4.13
C PRO A 223 -15.99 6.27 -5.18
N ALA A 224 -15.55 5.08 -4.76
CA ALA A 224 -14.80 4.12 -5.55
C ALA A 224 -15.27 2.69 -5.22
N GLY A 225 -15.10 1.78 -6.18
CA GLY A 225 -15.38 0.35 -6.00
C GLY A 225 -14.28 -0.37 -5.22
N PHE A 226 -14.49 -1.67 -4.95
CA PHE A 226 -13.62 -2.49 -4.11
C PHE A 226 -12.15 -2.42 -4.55
N THR A 227 -11.88 -2.73 -5.81
CA THR A 227 -10.51 -2.87 -6.30
C THR A 227 -9.79 -1.53 -6.36
N ALA A 228 -10.50 -0.47 -6.77
CA ALA A 228 -9.96 0.88 -6.79
C ALA A 228 -9.59 1.36 -5.37
N THR A 229 -10.43 1.07 -4.38
CA THR A 229 -10.14 1.40 -2.99
C THR A 229 -8.95 0.61 -2.45
N VAL A 230 -8.91 -0.71 -2.67
CA VAL A 230 -7.76 -1.53 -2.24
C VAL A 230 -6.50 -1.03 -2.92
N ALA A 231 -6.46 -0.91 -4.25
CA ALA A 231 -5.29 -0.42 -4.96
C ALA A 231 -4.84 0.96 -4.46
N GLY A 232 -5.77 1.90 -4.27
CA GLY A 232 -5.46 3.23 -3.74
C GLY A 232 -4.88 3.19 -2.32
N LEU A 233 -5.38 2.30 -1.45
CA LEU A 233 -4.79 2.07 -0.13
C LEU A 233 -3.38 1.51 -0.24
N LEU A 234 -3.17 0.58 -1.17
CA LEU A 234 -1.90 -0.10 -1.38
C LEU A 234 -0.83 0.85 -1.95
N THR A 235 -1.23 1.79 -2.79
CA THR A 235 -0.36 2.78 -3.44
C THR A 235 -0.21 4.07 -2.63
N GLY A 236 -1.03 4.25 -1.60
CA GLY A 236 -1.11 5.48 -0.83
C GLY A 236 -1.83 6.63 -1.54
N ASP A 237 -2.40 6.40 -2.74
CA ASP A 237 -3.24 7.38 -3.46
C ASP A 237 -4.54 7.65 -2.71
N LEU A 238 -5.00 6.67 -1.93
CA LEU A 238 -6.11 6.79 -1.01
C LEU A 238 -5.58 6.63 0.41
N GLN A 239 -5.81 7.65 1.22
CA GLN A 239 -5.52 7.61 2.64
C GLN A 239 -6.81 7.56 3.43
N SER A 240 -6.93 6.54 4.28
CA SER A 240 -7.94 6.52 5.32
C SER A 240 -7.35 7.06 6.60
N TRP A 241 -8.05 7.94 7.30
CA TRP A 241 -7.58 8.44 8.59
C TRP A 241 -7.66 7.37 9.69
N HIS A 242 -8.42 6.29 9.48
CA HIS A 242 -8.37 5.07 10.29
C HIS A 242 -7.10 4.24 10.01
N LEU A 243 -6.63 4.22 8.75
CA LEU A 243 -5.53 3.35 8.30
C LEU A 243 -4.18 4.09 8.11
N SER A 244 -4.16 5.42 8.28
CA SER A 244 -3.04 6.31 7.91
C SER A 244 -1.78 6.12 8.75
N GLY A 245 -1.87 5.43 9.88
CA GLY A 245 -0.71 5.03 10.68
C GLY A 245 0.10 3.85 10.10
N TRP A 246 -0.49 3.06 9.19
CA TRP A 246 0.05 1.74 8.82
C TRP A 246 0.34 1.59 7.33
N LEU A 247 -0.51 2.17 6.46
CA LEU A 247 -0.36 2.17 5.00
C LEU A 247 0.19 3.52 4.47
N GLY A 248 0.96 4.23 5.29
CA GLY A 248 1.39 5.63 5.12
C GLY A 248 2.32 5.97 3.93
N GLY A 249 2.00 5.53 2.71
CA GLY A 249 2.68 5.90 1.46
C GLY A 249 2.52 4.83 0.37
N PRO A 250 3.28 4.88 -0.74
CA PRO A 250 3.32 3.79 -1.70
C PRO A 250 3.99 2.55 -1.11
N HIS A 251 3.24 1.44 -1.01
CA HIS A 251 3.72 0.15 -0.51
C HIS A 251 3.76 -0.88 -1.65
N SER A 252 4.81 -1.71 -1.68
CA SER A 252 4.90 -2.90 -2.53
C SER A 252 4.92 -4.11 -1.62
N TYR A 253 4.05 -5.09 -1.92
CA TYR A 253 3.72 -6.21 -1.06
C TYR A 253 4.60 -7.43 -1.36
N ARG A 254 4.70 -8.33 -0.38
CA ARG A 254 5.43 -9.61 -0.47
C ARG A 254 4.46 -10.77 -0.59
#